data_AF-N6VCV1-F1
#
_entry.id   AF-N6VCV1-F1
#
_cell.length_a   1.000
_cell.length_b   1.000
_cell.length_c   1.000
_cell.angle_alpha   90.00
_cell.angle_beta   90.00
_cell.angle_gamma   90.00
#
_symmetry.space_group_name_H-M   'P 1'
#
loop_
_entity.id
_entity.type
_entity.pdbx_description
1 polymer ?
#
loop_
_entity_poly.entity_id
_entity_poly.type
_entity_poly.pdbx_seq_one_letter_code
_entity_poly.pdbx_strand_id
1 'polypeptide(L)'
;MTLLKDGVEIKKVEVNNGGAVTLNGNVTFNNGSEAGIKIEGSGGTANVIGVGRTMTVNGSGSGIQMEGSGTGKATVMGLKIVGSGGMGVRVQNETGTMELNKVNVSGFTMGVNAQSGTVKINGESTITVTNSGTGLWVGGTGNASMMGGKIMGSGGGNYGVQGKWDGDGGVD
;
A
#
# COMPACT_ATOMS: atom_id res chain seq x y z
N MET A 1 16.77 -7.04 5.25
CA MET A 1 17.36 -6.62 3.97
C MET A 1 17.53 -5.10 3.98
N THR A 2 18.66 -4.60 3.50
CA THR A 2 18.90 -3.15 3.34
C THR A 2 19.10 -2.84 1.86
N LEU A 3 18.38 -1.86 1.34
CA LEU A 3 18.46 -1.39 -0.03
C LEU A 3 19.25 -0.08 -0.06
N LEU A 4 20.40 -0.09 -0.72
CA LEU A 4 21.45 0.92 -0.51
C LEU A 4 21.60 1.98 -1.61
N LYS A 5 20.96 1.89 -2.80
CA LYS A 5 21.39 2.80 -3.89
C LYS A 5 20.39 3.11 -5.01
N ASP A 6 20.48 4.37 -5.45
CA ASP A 6 19.95 4.89 -6.71
C ASP A 6 20.65 4.20 -7.91
N GLY A 7 19.87 3.72 -8.88
CA GLY A 7 20.39 3.12 -10.12
C GLY A 7 20.56 1.60 -10.12
N VAL A 8 20.18 0.89 -9.05
CA VAL A 8 20.06 -0.57 -9.06
C VAL A 8 18.60 -0.95 -9.33
N GLU A 9 18.39 -1.71 -10.39
CA GLU A 9 17.07 -2.25 -10.73
C GLU A 9 16.73 -3.41 -9.79
N ILE A 10 15.65 -3.27 -9.02
CA ILE A 10 15.12 -4.35 -8.19
C ILE A 10 13.81 -4.81 -8.80
N LYS A 11 13.72 -6.09 -9.16
CA LYS A 11 12.48 -6.67 -9.71
C LYS A 11 11.42 -6.81 -8.63
N LYS A 12 11.76 -7.33 -7.45
CA LYS A 12 10.84 -7.42 -6.32
C LYS A 12 11.59 -7.71 -5.03
N VAL A 13 10.94 -7.46 -3.90
CA VAL A 13 11.34 -7.95 -2.59
C VAL A 13 10.20 -8.77 -2.01
N GLU A 14 10.49 -9.98 -1.57
CA GLU A 14 9.55 -10.85 -0.85
C GLU A 14 9.96 -10.94 0.62
N VAL A 15 9.00 -10.73 1.52
CA VAL A 15 9.18 -10.83 2.98
C VAL A 15 8.27 -11.93 3.50
N ASN A 16 8.87 -13.07 3.87
CA ASN A 16 8.16 -14.26 4.33
C ASN A 16 8.38 -14.44 5.83
N ASN A 17 7.32 -14.75 6.57
CA ASN A 17 7.34 -14.95 8.03
C ASN A 17 7.91 -13.75 8.84
N GLY A 18 7.70 -12.52 8.36
CA GLY A 18 8.19 -11.29 8.99
C GLY A 18 9.60 -10.85 8.54
N GLY A 19 10.15 -9.83 9.21
CA GLY A 19 11.48 -9.28 8.91
C GLY A 19 11.47 -7.77 8.65
N ALA A 20 12.57 -7.22 8.16
CA ALA A 20 12.69 -5.80 7.87
C ALA A 20 13.32 -5.53 6.49
N VAL A 21 12.73 -4.59 5.76
CA VAL A 21 13.26 -3.98 4.54
C VAL A 21 13.55 -2.51 4.87
N THR A 22 14.81 -2.12 4.84
CA THR A 22 15.20 -0.71 5.07
C THR A 22 15.72 -0.10 3.78
N LEU A 23 15.14 1.03 3.38
CA LEU A 23 15.61 1.85 2.26
C LEU A 23 16.56 2.91 2.82
N ASN A 24 17.84 2.80 2.47
CA ASN A 24 18.85 3.81 2.77
C ASN A 24 19.05 4.82 1.62
N GLY A 25 18.54 4.50 0.42
CA GLY A 25 18.48 5.40 -0.73
C GLY A 25 17.08 5.41 -1.35
N ASN A 26 16.90 6.15 -2.45
CA ASN A 26 15.69 5.97 -3.26
C ASN A 26 15.83 4.67 -4.05
N VAL A 27 14.71 4.01 -4.33
CA VAL A 27 14.68 2.70 -4.99
C VAL A 27 13.65 2.73 -6.10
N THR A 28 13.99 2.19 -7.26
CA THR A 28 13.04 2.01 -8.37
C THR A 28 12.82 0.52 -8.63
N PHE A 29 11.55 0.12 -8.70
CA PHE A 29 11.11 -1.22 -9.07
C PHE A 29 10.56 -1.20 -10.50
N ASN A 30 11.07 -2.09 -11.36
CA ASN A 30 10.61 -2.28 -12.74
C ASN A 30 10.01 -3.69 -12.88
N ASN A 31 8.82 -3.87 -12.33
CA ASN A 31 8.28 -5.18 -12.00
C ASN A 31 6.99 -5.51 -12.76
N GLY A 32 6.66 -4.69 -13.76
CA GLY A 32 5.52 -4.90 -14.64
C GLY A 32 4.22 -4.90 -13.84
N SER A 33 3.60 -6.06 -13.70
CA SER A 33 2.34 -6.24 -12.97
C SER A 33 2.52 -6.74 -11.52
N GLU A 34 3.74 -7.07 -11.09
CA GLU A 34 4.00 -7.56 -9.73
C GLU A 34 4.13 -6.42 -8.71
N ALA A 35 4.03 -6.74 -7.42
CA ALA A 35 4.25 -5.76 -6.37
C ALA A 35 5.75 -5.44 -6.19
N GLY A 36 6.08 -4.19 -5.82
CA GLY A 36 7.47 -3.80 -5.57
C GLY A 36 8.01 -4.52 -4.33
N ILE A 37 7.25 -4.42 -3.25
CA ILE A 37 7.46 -5.21 -2.03
C ILE A 37 6.22 -6.06 -1.78
N LYS A 38 6.44 -7.37 -1.69
CA LYS A 38 5.42 -8.37 -1.38
C LYS A 38 5.67 -8.93 0.01
N ILE A 39 4.65 -8.93 0.86
CA ILE A 39 4.72 -9.37 2.25
C ILE A 39 3.73 -10.52 2.45
N GLU A 40 4.22 -11.63 2.99
CA GLU A 40 3.40 -12.75 3.44
C GLU A 40 2.90 -12.50 4.87
N GLY A 41 1.59 -12.48 5.05
CA GLY A 41 0.94 -12.21 6.33
C GLY A 41 0.66 -13.43 7.21
N SER A 42 1.50 -14.47 7.18
CA SER A 42 1.22 -15.75 7.86
C SER A 42 1.38 -15.76 9.38
N GLY A 43 1.88 -14.68 10.00
CA GLY A 43 1.89 -14.51 11.46
C GLY A 43 3.03 -13.64 12.01
N GLY A 44 4.12 -13.47 11.25
CA GLY A 44 5.25 -12.61 11.63
C GLY A 44 4.96 -11.11 11.48
N THR A 45 5.88 -10.27 12.00
CA THR A 45 5.87 -8.82 11.76
C THR A 45 6.89 -8.44 10.69
N ALA A 46 6.42 -7.84 9.61
CA ALA A 46 7.23 -7.24 8.56
C ALA A 46 7.32 -5.72 8.74
N ASN A 47 8.49 -5.13 8.56
CA ASN A 47 8.70 -3.68 8.64
C ASN A 47 9.34 -3.17 7.35
N VAL A 48 8.74 -2.17 6.71
CA VAL A 48 9.33 -1.42 5.59
C VAL A 48 9.64 -0.02 6.07
N ILE A 49 10.93 0.32 6.14
CA ILE A 49 11.42 1.58 6.70
C ILE A 49 12.08 2.37 5.60
N GLY A 50 11.56 3.57 5.32
CA GLY A 50 12.11 4.43 4.26
C GLY A 50 11.97 5.90 4.57
N VAL A 51 12.24 6.29 5.83
CA VAL A 51 12.06 7.67 6.31
C VAL A 51 12.77 8.67 5.40
N GLY A 52 11.97 9.50 4.72
CA GLY A 52 12.47 10.53 3.80
C GLY A 52 13.07 9.96 2.51
N ARG A 53 12.77 8.70 2.16
CA ARG A 53 13.17 8.04 0.92
C ARG A 53 11.96 7.86 0.00
N THR A 54 12.26 7.69 -1.28
CA THR A 54 11.27 7.41 -2.33
C THR A 54 11.45 5.99 -2.85
N MET A 55 10.34 5.25 -2.88
CA MET A 55 10.16 4.02 -3.63
C MET A 55 9.34 4.36 -4.88
N THR A 56 9.95 4.22 -6.06
CA THR A 56 9.28 4.35 -7.35
C THR A 56 8.92 2.95 -7.86
N VAL A 57 7.70 2.76 -8.36
CA VAL A 57 7.24 1.52 -8.98
C VAL A 57 6.78 1.81 -10.40
N ASN A 58 7.53 1.29 -11.35
CA ASN A 58 7.24 1.39 -12.78
C ASN A 58 6.45 0.16 -13.22
N GLY A 59 5.21 0.39 -13.68
CA GLY A 59 4.31 -0.68 -14.09
C GLY A 59 2.89 -0.48 -13.57
N SER A 60 2.11 -1.56 -13.62
CA SER A 60 0.71 -1.60 -13.17
C SER A 60 0.53 -2.36 -11.86
N GLY A 61 1.60 -2.97 -11.34
CA GLY A 61 1.58 -3.68 -10.07
C GLY A 61 1.44 -2.77 -8.86
N SER A 62 1.39 -3.39 -7.67
CA SER A 62 1.25 -2.63 -6.44
C SER A 62 2.58 -2.05 -5.95
N GLY A 63 2.54 -0.93 -5.22
CA GLY A 63 3.71 -0.47 -4.46
C GLY A 63 4.11 -1.51 -3.42
N ILE A 64 3.26 -1.66 -2.40
CA ILE A 64 3.41 -2.69 -1.37
C ILE A 64 2.16 -3.55 -1.35
N GLN A 65 2.33 -4.87 -1.40
CA GLN A 65 1.24 -5.85 -1.33
C GLN A 65 1.42 -6.76 -0.14
N MET A 66 0.35 -6.94 0.64
CA MET A 66 0.26 -7.96 1.67
C MET A 66 -0.78 -9.01 1.29
N GLU A 67 -0.38 -10.28 1.33
CA GLU A 67 -1.21 -11.43 0.99
C GLU A 67 -0.94 -12.62 1.92
N GLY A 68 -1.48 -13.78 1.57
CA GLY A 68 -1.39 -15.01 2.36
C GLY A 68 -2.52 -15.13 3.38
N SER A 69 -2.43 -16.14 4.22
CA SER A 69 -3.40 -16.47 5.26
C SER A 69 -2.75 -16.33 6.63
N GLY A 70 -3.33 -15.53 7.54
CA GLY A 70 -2.89 -15.44 8.92
C GLY A 70 -2.89 -14.02 9.48
N THR A 71 -2.58 -13.90 10.76
CA THR A 71 -2.70 -12.65 11.53
C THR A 71 -1.45 -11.76 11.45
N GLY A 72 -0.61 -11.95 10.42
CA GLY A 72 0.64 -11.22 10.27
C GLY A 72 0.44 -9.71 10.29
N LYS A 73 1.48 -8.99 10.71
CA LYS A 73 1.47 -7.52 10.75
C LYS A 73 2.53 -6.97 9.81
N ALA A 74 2.18 -5.96 9.02
CA ALA A 74 3.13 -5.19 8.24
C ALA A 74 3.09 -3.72 8.70
N THR A 75 4.26 -3.11 8.90
CA THR A 75 4.37 -1.68 9.21
C THR A 75 5.21 -1.00 8.15
N VAL A 76 4.72 0.11 7.58
CA VAL A 76 5.46 0.95 6.64
C VAL A 76 5.67 2.32 7.29
N MET A 77 6.91 2.81 7.32
CA MET A 77 7.28 4.00 8.08
C MET A 77 8.02 5.04 7.23
N GLY A 78 7.45 6.25 7.17
CA GLY A 78 8.10 7.46 6.65
C GLY A 78 8.43 7.44 5.15
N LEU A 79 7.86 6.50 4.41
CA LEU A 79 8.19 6.23 3.01
C LEU A 79 7.32 7.04 2.05
N LYS A 80 7.92 7.55 0.97
CA LYS A 80 7.18 8.01 -0.20
C LYS A 80 7.10 6.88 -1.24
N ILE A 81 5.91 6.50 -1.65
CA ILE A 81 5.63 5.48 -2.66
C ILE A 81 5.05 6.20 -3.89
N VAL A 82 5.72 6.07 -5.03
CA VAL A 82 5.36 6.72 -6.29
C VAL A 82 5.12 5.66 -7.36
N GLY A 83 3.98 5.71 -8.02
CA GLY A 83 3.62 4.80 -9.10
C GLY A 83 3.33 5.53 -10.41
N SER A 84 2.96 4.75 -11.42
CA SER A 84 2.52 5.23 -12.74
C SER A 84 1.20 4.60 -13.18
N GLY A 85 0.34 4.23 -12.22
CA GLY A 85 -0.85 3.40 -12.39
C GLY A 85 -0.93 2.30 -11.33
N GLY A 86 -2.00 1.50 -11.32
CA GLY A 86 -2.13 0.38 -10.36
C GLY A 86 -2.51 0.82 -8.94
N MET A 87 -1.98 0.13 -7.93
CA MET A 87 -2.34 0.33 -6.52
C MET A 87 -1.13 0.72 -5.66
N GLY A 88 -1.20 1.77 -4.86
CA GLY A 88 -0.07 2.15 -3.99
C GLY A 88 0.18 1.11 -2.89
N VAL A 89 -0.86 0.77 -2.15
CA VAL A 89 -0.85 -0.30 -1.14
C VAL A 89 -2.04 -1.23 -1.37
N ARG A 90 -1.82 -2.54 -1.32
CA ARG A 90 -2.87 -3.55 -1.48
C ARG A 90 -2.82 -4.56 -0.35
N VAL A 91 -3.96 -4.79 0.30
CA VAL A 91 -4.11 -5.84 1.33
C VAL A 91 -5.18 -6.82 0.89
N GLN A 92 -4.77 -8.09 0.77
CA GLN A 92 -5.60 -9.24 0.40
C GLN A 92 -5.43 -10.40 1.40
N ASN A 93 -4.90 -10.13 2.58
CA ASN A 93 -4.81 -11.09 3.65
C ASN A 93 -6.00 -10.87 4.59
N GLU A 94 -6.89 -11.85 4.74
CA GLU A 94 -8.18 -11.71 5.44
C GLU A 94 -8.07 -11.28 6.91
N THR A 95 -7.01 -11.67 7.61
CA THR A 95 -6.85 -11.41 9.06
C THR A 95 -5.62 -10.56 9.39
N GLY A 96 -4.80 -10.28 8.39
CA GLY A 96 -3.58 -9.49 8.51
C GLY A 96 -3.84 -8.00 8.65
N THR A 97 -2.87 -7.31 9.23
CA THR A 97 -2.92 -5.86 9.42
C THR A 97 -1.74 -5.17 8.75
N MET A 98 -2.02 -4.20 7.87
CA MET A 98 -1.05 -3.26 7.33
C MET A 98 -1.18 -1.91 8.04
N GLU A 99 -0.09 -1.38 8.56
CA GLU A 99 -0.03 -0.08 9.23
C GLU A 99 0.89 0.88 8.46
N LEU A 100 0.34 2.00 8.00
CA LEU A 100 1.05 3.05 7.27
C LEU A 100 1.25 4.26 8.19
N ASN A 101 2.50 4.53 8.57
CA ASN A 101 2.86 5.60 9.49
C ASN A 101 3.66 6.69 8.76
N LYS A 102 3.05 7.87 8.57
CA LYS A 102 3.64 9.01 7.82
C LYS A 102 4.08 8.61 6.41
N VAL A 103 3.23 7.88 5.69
CA VAL A 103 3.50 7.37 4.34
C VAL A 103 2.83 8.25 3.29
N ASN A 104 3.55 8.56 2.22
CA ASN A 104 3.05 9.36 1.12
C ASN A 104 2.89 8.50 -0.13
N VAL A 105 1.66 8.31 -0.60
CA VAL A 105 1.32 7.51 -1.78
C VAL A 105 0.91 8.44 -2.92
N SER A 106 1.49 8.28 -4.11
CA SER A 106 1.18 9.14 -5.26
C SER A 106 1.36 8.45 -6.62
N GLY A 107 0.68 8.94 -7.66
CA GLY A 107 0.85 8.45 -9.04
C GLY A 107 0.11 7.14 -9.36
N PHE A 108 -0.70 6.64 -8.43
CA PHE A 108 -1.54 5.46 -8.61
C PHE A 108 -2.98 5.86 -8.95
N THR A 109 -3.71 4.99 -9.66
CA THR A 109 -5.16 5.14 -9.83
C THR A 109 -5.92 4.72 -8.58
N MET A 110 -5.35 3.80 -7.80
CA MET A 110 -5.84 3.40 -6.48
C MET A 110 -4.76 3.67 -5.44
N GLY A 111 -5.02 4.54 -4.47
CA GLY A 111 -4.00 4.86 -3.45
C GLY A 111 -3.77 3.67 -2.52
N VAL A 112 -4.82 3.29 -1.80
CA VAL A 112 -4.84 2.17 -0.86
C VAL A 112 -6.05 1.30 -1.13
N ASN A 113 -5.83 0.00 -1.31
CA ASN A 113 -6.87 -1.00 -1.54
C ASN A 113 -6.90 -1.98 -0.35
N ALA A 114 -7.88 -1.80 0.53
CA ALA A 114 -8.21 -2.71 1.62
C ALA A 114 -9.29 -3.70 1.14
N GLN A 115 -8.88 -4.71 0.36
CA GLN A 115 -9.78 -5.74 -0.17
C GLN A 115 -10.09 -6.83 0.85
N SER A 116 -9.15 -7.10 1.74
CA SER A 116 -9.30 -8.02 2.87
C SER A 116 -8.40 -7.56 4.00
N GLY A 117 -8.63 -8.05 5.22
CA GLY A 117 -7.82 -7.67 6.37
C GLY A 117 -8.02 -6.22 6.79
N THR A 118 -7.02 -5.65 7.45
CA THR A 118 -7.11 -4.28 8.01
C THR A 118 -5.98 -3.41 7.50
N VAL A 119 -6.30 -2.19 7.03
CA VAL A 119 -5.33 -1.12 6.79
C VAL A 119 -5.51 -0.01 7.83
N LYS A 120 -4.44 0.35 8.53
CA LYS A 120 -4.40 1.49 9.45
C LYS A 120 -3.51 2.58 8.86
N ILE A 121 -4.07 3.74 8.56
CA ILE A 121 -3.36 4.89 8.00
C ILE A 121 -3.22 5.94 9.10
N ASN A 122 -2.00 6.25 9.50
CA ASN A 122 -1.71 7.04 10.67
C ASN A 122 -0.76 8.21 10.37
N GLY A 123 -0.84 9.24 11.21
CA GLY A 123 0.02 10.42 11.13
C GLY A 123 -0.29 11.29 9.92
N GLU A 124 0.67 12.10 9.50
CA GLU A 124 0.53 13.00 8.34
C GLU A 124 0.65 12.26 6.98
N SER A 125 0.14 11.04 6.91
CA SER A 125 0.14 10.25 5.67
C SER A 125 -0.67 10.97 4.59
N THR A 126 -0.15 11.00 3.36
CA THR A 126 -0.85 11.62 2.23
C THR A 126 -1.09 10.61 1.13
N ILE A 127 -2.30 10.59 0.57
CA ILE A 127 -2.64 9.73 -0.55
C ILE A 127 -3.13 10.64 -1.67
N THR A 128 -2.42 10.64 -2.80
CA THR A 128 -2.77 11.43 -3.99
C THR A 128 -2.98 10.51 -5.17
N VAL A 129 -4.18 10.49 -5.72
CA VAL A 129 -4.51 9.64 -6.87
C VAL A 129 -4.63 10.43 -8.16
N THR A 130 -4.33 9.76 -9.28
CA THR A 130 -4.48 10.31 -10.63
C THR A 130 -5.96 10.45 -11.01
N ASN A 131 -6.26 11.08 -12.15
CA ASN A 131 -7.63 11.29 -12.64
C ASN A 131 -8.47 10.01 -12.59
N SER A 132 -9.75 10.16 -12.24
CA SER A 132 -10.71 9.06 -12.10
C SER A 132 -10.25 7.96 -11.11
N GLY A 133 -9.38 8.32 -10.16
CA GLY A 133 -8.82 7.41 -9.19
C GLY A 133 -9.54 7.44 -7.84
N THR A 134 -9.27 6.41 -7.04
CA THR A 134 -9.82 6.24 -5.68
C THR A 134 -8.71 6.25 -4.66
N GLY A 135 -8.74 7.18 -3.71
CA GLY A 135 -7.71 7.33 -2.69
C GLY A 135 -7.62 6.13 -1.75
N LEU A 136 -8.72 5.83 -1.06
CA LEU A 136 -8.87 4.65 -0.21
C LEU A 136 -10.10 3.87 -0.63
N TRP A 137 -9.90 2.62 -1.05
CA TRP A 137 -10.99 1.69 -1.30
C TRP A 137 -11.08 0.63 -0.22
N VAL A 138 -12.29 0.34 0.25
CA VAL A 138 -12.60 -0.67 1.27
C VAL A 138 -13.74 -1.55 0.75
N GLY A 139 -13.53 -2.85 0.65
CA GLY A 139 -14.57 -3.78 0.20
C GLY A 139 -14.26 -5.22 0.55
N GLY A 140 -15.14 -6.15 0.15
CA GLY A 140 -15.04 -7.54 0.58
C GLY A 140 -15.13 -7.64 2.11
N THR A 141 -14.14 -8.29 2.73
CA THR A 141 -13.99 -8.38 4.19
C THR A 141 -12.99 -7.35 4.74
N GLY A 142 -12.51 -6.44 3.89
CA GLY A 142 -11.52 -5.44 4.24
C GLY A 142 -12.05 -4.38 5.20
N ASN A 143 -11.15 -3.89 6.06
CA ASN A 143 -11.39 -2.82 7.01
C ASN A 143 -10.31 -1.75 6.83
N ALA A 144 -10.66 -0.49 7.07
CA ALA A 144 -9.68 0.57 7.11
C ALA A 144 -9.99 1.60 8.20
N SER A 145 -8.94 2.12 8.83
CA SER A 145 -9.02 3.29 9.70
C SER A 145 -7.99 4.31 9.27
N MET A 146 -8.36 5.59 9.23
CA MET A 146 -7.43 6.68 8.96
C MET A 146 -7.47 7.68 10.11
N MET A 147 -6.31 7.97 10.69
CA MET A 147 -6.13 8.92 11.78
C MET A 147 -5.06 9.95 11.38
N GLY A 148 -5.53 11.14 11.02
CA GLY A 148 -4.71 12.22 10.47
C GLY A 148 -4.46 12.09 8.97
N GLY A 149 -3.65 13.00 8.43
CA GLY A 149 -3.27 12.99 7.02
C GLY A 149 -4.34 13.51 6.07
N LYS A 150 -4.20 13.23 4.77
CA LYS A 150 -5.16 13.67 3.74
C LYS A 150 -5.20 12.74 2.53
N ILE A 151 -6.36 12.70 1.90
CA ILE A 151 -6.58 12.06 0.60
C ILE A 151 -6.91 13.15 -0.42
N MET A 152 -6.26 13.13 -1.58
CA MET A 152 -6.37 14.14 -2.63
C MET A 152 -6.48 13.47 -4.01
N GLY A 153 -7.13 14.13 -4.96
CA GLY A 153 -7.11 13.76 -6.38
C GLY A 153 -6.39 14.84 -7.20
N SER A 154 -5.69 14.45 -8.27
CA SER A 154 -5.00 15.38 -9.17
C SER A 154 -5.84 15.83 -10.38
N GLY A 155 -7.16 15.64 -10.35
CA GLY A 155 -8.09 16.08 -11.39
C GLY A 155 -9.54 15.67 -11.11
N GLY A 156 -10.31 15.39 -12.17
CA GLY A 156 -11.75 15.14 -12.10
C GLY A 156 -12.15 13.68 -11.93
N GLY A 157 -13.34 13.46 -11.34
CA GLY A 157 -13.97 12.14 -11.22
C GLY A 157 -13.34 11.24 -10.14
N ASN A 158 -12.60 11.83 -9.20
CA ASN A 158 -11.92 11.11 -8.14
C ASN A 158 -12.84 10.82 -6.94
N TYR A 159 -12.63 9.67 -6.31
CA TYR A 159 -13.19 9.37 -5.00
C TYR A 159 -12.11 9.48 -3.93
N GLY A 160 -12.39 10.20 -2.84
CA GLY A 160 -11.49 10.21 -1.68
C GLY A 160 -11.49 8.83 -1.01
N VAL A 161 -12.65 8.44 -0.49
CA VAL A 161 -12.90 7.11 0.05
C VAL A 161 -14.07 6.49 -0.70
N GLN A 162 -13.95 5.22 -1.06
CA GLN A 162 -15.03 4.46 -1.70
C GLN A 162 -15.08 3.06 -1.10
N GLY A 163 -16.26 2.45 -1.10
CA GLY A 163 -16.38 1.04 -0.82
C GLY A 163 -17.34 0.34 -1.76
N LYS A 164 -17.28 -0.98 -1.77
CA LYS A 164 -18.26 -1.81 -2.48
C LYS A 164 -19.21 -2.42 -1.45
N TRP A 165 -20.48 -2.07 -1.55
CA TRP A 165 -21.56 -2.73 -0.82
C TRP A 165 -22.00 -3.94 -1.63
N ASP A 166 -21.88 -5.14 -1.05
CA ASP A 166 -22.29 -6.40 -1.68
C ASP A 166 -23.68 -6.90 -1.19
N GLY A 167 -24.42 -6.08 -0.45
CA GLY A 167 -25.74 -6.46 0.09
C GLY A 167 -26.87 -6.35 -0.93
N ASP A 168 -27.60 -7.45 -1.12
CA ASP A 168 -28.95 -7.47 -1.71
C ASP A 168 -29.94 -6.86 -0.69
N GLY A 169 -30.26 -5.57 -0.86
CA GLY A 169 -31.57 -4.95 -0.61
C GLY A 169 -32.31 -5.09 0.74
N GLY A 170 -31.84 -5.87 1.71
CA GLY A 170 -32.53 -6.12 2.97
C GLY A 170 -32.11 -5.12 4.04
N VAL A 171 -32.88 -4.06 4.20
CA VAL A 171 -32.90 -3.23 5.41
C VAL A 171 -33.89 -3.85 6.39
N ASP A 172 -33.41 -4.22 7.58
CA ASP A 172 -34.21 -4.35 8.80
C ASP A 172 -34.18 -3.02 9.58
#